data_AF-A0A1F9YDS6-F1
#
_entry.id   AF-A0A1F9YDS6-F1
#
_cell.length_a   1.000
_cell.length_b   1.000
_cell.length_c   1.000
_cell.angle_alpha   90.00
_cell.angle_beta   90.00
_cell.angle_gamma   90.00
#
_symmetry.space_group_name_H-M   'P 1'
#
loop_
_entity.id
_entity.type
_entity.pdbx_description
1 polymer ?
#
loop_
_entity_poly.entity_id
_entity_poly.type
_entity_poly.pdbx_seq_one_letter_code
_entity_poly.pdbx_strand_id
1 'polypeptide(L)'
;MKKTMMCAAFAVLMMVGVVHANVYTFQPVPQDLGDMHHASFITWGMRLNLAPKEYITEAVLTFKNIYDYTVENNDRLYVHLLDNPSLGVRNYTDWQMGGDNFAGQGALIGVWTDTVGGSARNFNLVYDLGALGLIDELTQYVTNNGIFGFGIDPDCHYFNDGVSFRVTTAVPEPASMTLVGIGLLGLTGVARRRFVKK
;
A
#
# COMPACT_ATOMS: atom_id res chain seq x y z
N MET A 1 -54.33 16.83 17.82
CA MET A 1 -53.35 16.61 16.74
C MET A 1 -51.94 16.79 17.31
N LYS A 2 -51.28 15.73 17.78
CA LYS A 2 -49.97 15.80 18.48
C LYS A 2 -48.98 14.69 18.07
N LYS A 3 -49.25 13.95 16.98
CA LYS A 3 -48.49 12.73 16.63
C LYS A 3 -47.48 12.89 15.48
N THR A 4 -47.35 14.07 14.87
CA THR A 4 -46.53 14.26 13.65
C THR A 4 -45.11 14.77 13.88
N MET A 5 -44.71 15.14 15.10
CA MET A 5 -43.38 15.77 15.35
C MET A 5 -42.23 14.80 15.67
N MET A 6 -42.47 13.48 15.72
CA MET A 6 -41.44 12.51 16.14
C MET A 6 -40.71 11.81 14.98
N CYS A 7 -41.13 12.02 13.73
CA CYS A 7 -40.48 11.37 12.56
C CYS A 7 -39.24 12.11 12.04
N ALA A 8 -39.07 13.41 12.29
CA ALA A 8 -37.97 14.18 11.71
C ALA A 8 -36.61 13.94 12.41
N ALA A 9 -36.61 13.59 13.71
CA ALA A 9 -35.37 13.36 14.46
C ALA A 9 -34.73 11.98 14.17
N PHE A 10 -35.52 11.01 13.70
CA PHE A 10 -35.02 9.67 13.36
C PHE A 10 -34.44 9.57 11.94
N ALA A 11 -34.84 10.46 11.03
CA ALA A 11 -34.35 10.47 9.65
C ALA A 11 -32.92 11.04 9.49
N VAL A 12 -32.48 11.90 10.41
CA VAL A 12 -31.15 12.54 10.36
C VAL A 12 -30.03 11.64 10.92
N LEU A 13 -30.37 10.64 11.75
CA LEU A 13 -29.40 9.71 12.33
C LEU A 13 -28.90 8.62 11.36
N MET A 14 -29.52 8.46 10.18
CA MET A 14 -29.17 7.40 9.22
C MET A 14 -28.06 7.77 8.22
N MET A 15 -27.47 8.97 8.30
CA MET A 15 -26.39 9.41 7.41
C MET A 15 -25.04 9.58 8.13
N VAL A 16 -24.70 8.64 9.03
CA VAL A 16 -23.31 8.52 9.49
C VAL A 16 -22.46 8.13 8.28
N GLY A 17 -21.58 9.04 7.86
CA GLY A 17 -20.66 8.82 6.75
C GLY A 17 -19.73 7.67 7.11
N VAL A 18 -19.74 6.62 6.29
CA VAL A 18 -18.83 5.49 6.45
C VAL A 18 -17.46 5.96 5.96
N VAL A 19 -16.42 5.87 6.80
CA VAL A 19 -15.04 5.88 6.30
C VAL A 19 -14.88 4.61 5.48
N HIS A 20 -14.90 4.76 4.16
CA HIS A 20 -14.58 3.66 3.27
C HIS A 20 -13.06 3.58 3.15
N ALA A 21 -12.50 2.48 3.62
CA ALA A 21 -11.15 2.07 3.27
C ALA A 21 -11.23 1.18 2.03
N ASN A 22 -10.50 1.54 0.97
CA ASN A 22 -10.34 0.65 -0.16
C ASN A 22 -9.04 -0.14 0.02
N VAL A 23 -9.05 -1.39 -0.46
CA VAL A 23 -7.86 -2.24 -0.47
C VAL A 23 -7.58 -2.63 -1.92
N TYR A 24 -6.42 -2.23 -2.41
CA TYR A 24 -5.90 -2.59 -3.71
C TYR A 24 -4.85 -3.69 -3.53
N THR A 25 -4.97 -4.76 -4.30
CA THR A 25 -3.99 -5.86 -4.29
C THR A 25 -3.45 -6.06 -5.69
N PHE A 26 -2.12 -6.09 -5.79
CA PHE A 26 -1.38 -6.30 -7.02
C PHE A 26 -0.57 -7.59 -6.91
N GLN A 27 -0.51 -8.32 -8.01
CA GLN A 27 0.35 -9.50 -8.17
C GLN A 27 1.02 -9.42 -9.55
N PRO A 28 2.31 -9.78 -9.65
CA PRO A 28 2.99 -9.83 -10.93
C PRO A 28 2.53 -11.04 -11.74
N VAL A 29 2.88 -11.02 -13.03
CA VAL A 29 2.79 -12.19 -13.92
C VAL A 29 4.16 -12.38 -14.58
N PRO A 30 4.86 -13.50 -14.33
CA PRO A 30 4.49 -14.60 -13.44
C PRO A 30 4.47 -14.19 -11.95
N GLN A 31 3.73 -14.93 -11.12
CA GLN A 31 3.45 -14.56 -9.73
C GLN A 31 4.71 -14.55 -8.86
N ASP A 32 5.67 -15.40 -9.17
CA ASP A 32 6.97 -15.57 -8.51
C ASP A 32 8.08 -14.71 -9.13
N LEU A 33 7.74 -13.83 -10.09
CA LEU A 33 8.70 -13.06 -10.89
C LEU A 33 9.69 -13.92 -11.70
N GLY A 34 9.39 -15.19 -11.91
CA GLY A 34 10.23 -16.12 -12.67
C GLY A 34 11.47 -16.56 -11.90
N ASP A 35 11.31 -16.83 -10.59
CA ASP A 35 12.35 -17.31 -9.69
C ASP A 35 13.62 -16.42 -9.64
N MET A 36 13.44 -15.11 -9.85
CA MET A 36 14.43 -14.05 -9.61
C MET A 36 15.89 -14.47 -9.87
N HIS A 37 16.16 -14.87 -11.11
CA HIS A 37 17.45 -15.40 -11.52
C HIS A 37 18.58 -14.36 -11.43
N HIS A 38 19.72 -14.73 -10.85
CA HIS A 38 20.89 -13.85 -10.59
C HIS A 38 21.60 -13.21 -11.79
N ALA A 39 21.07 -13.40 -13.00
CA ALA A 39 21.64 -12.83 -14.23
C ALA A 39 20.77 -11.68 -14.74
N SER A 40 19.83 -11.26 -13.90
CA SER A 40 18.71 -10.43 -14.27
C SER A 40 18.22 -9.58 -13.11
N PHE A 41 18.05 -8.29 -13.36
CA PHE A 41 17.22 -7.43 -12.52
C PHE A 41 15.83 -7.27 -13.14
N ILE A 42 14.85 -7.01 -12.30
CA ILE A 42 13.44 -7.05 -12.64
C ILE A 42 12.79 -5.72 -12.27
N THR A 43 11.96 -5.18 -13.16
CA THR A 43 10.98 -4.17 -12.76
C THR A 43 9.58 -4.77 -12.77
N TRP A 44 8.79 -4.41 -11.78
CA TRP A 44 7.37 -4.74 -11.71
C TRP A 44 6.55 -3.45 -11.56
N GLY A 45 6.10 -2.91 -12.69
CA GLY A 45 5.28 -1.70 -12.74
C GLY A 45 3.79 -1.99 -12.63
N MET A 46 3.07 -1.12 -11.92
CA MET A 46 1.64 -1.20 -11.73
C MET A 46 0.99 0.20 -11.73
N ARG A 47 -0.33 0.22 -11.84
CA ARG A 47 -1.11 1.45 -11.86
C ARG A 47 -2.10 1.49 -10.70
N LEU A 48 -2.08 2.57 -9.93
CA LEU A 48 -3.10 2.90 -8.95
C LEU A 48 -3.69 4.27 -9.29
N ASN A 49 -5.01 4.33 -9.40
CA ASN A 49 -5.73 5.60 -9.57
C ASN A 49 -6.54 5.83 -8.29
N LEU A 50 -6.18 6.85 -7.54
CA LEU A 50 -6.91 7.26 -6.35
C LEU A 50 -8.13 8.10 -6.74
N ALA A 51 -9.25 7.86 -6.07
CA ALA A 51 -10.42 8.72 -6.16
C ALA A 51 -10.12 10.12 -5.58
N PRO A 52 -10.91 11.16 -5.92
CA PRO A 52 -10.71 12.48 -5.35
C PRO A 52 -10.71 12.46 -3.82
N LYS A 53 -9.66 13.03 -3.21
CA LYS A 53 -9.41 13.06 -1.75
C LYS A 53 -9.07 11.72 -1.12
N GLU A 54 -9.00 10.64 -1.87
CA GLU A 54 -8.46 9.37 -1.37
C GLU A 54 -6.95 9.51 -1.15
N TYR A 55 -6.45 8.94 -0.05
CA TYR A 55 -5.04 8.95 0.31
C TYR A 55 -4.62 7.59 0.84
N ILE A 56 -3.34 7.26 0.69
CA ILE A 56 -2.76 5.98 1.11
C ILE A 56 -2.52 6.03 2.63
N THR A 57 -2.91 4.95 3.32
CA THR A 57 -2.72 4.78 4.76
C THR A 57 -1.79 3.62 5.11
N GLU A 58 -1.75 2.60 4.26
CA GLU A 58 -0.88 1.43 4.42
C GLU A 58 -0.41 0.95 3.04
N ALA A 59 0.84 0.50 2.95
CA ALA A 59 1.36 -0.15 1.76
C ALA A 59 2.34 -1.26 2.17
N VAL A 60 2.05 -2.51 1.76
CA VAL A 60 2.82 -3.70 2.17
C VAL A 60 3.20 -4.52 0.95
N LEU A 61 4.51 -4.69 0.73
CA LEU A 61 5.09 -5.63 -0.23
C LEU A 61 5.44 -6.94 0.49
N THR A 62 5.11 -8.07 -0.12
CA THR A 62 5.37 -9.39 0.45
C THR A 62 5.92 -10.33 -0.60
N PHE A 63 7.07 -10.93 -0.32
CA PHE A 63 7.57 -12.12 -1.01
C PHE A 63 7.25 -13.32 -0.13
N LYS A 64 6.42 -14.23 -0.64
CA LYS A 64 5.94 -15.38 0.11
C LYS A 64 6.93 -16.54 0.00
N ASN A 65 7.26 -17.17 1.12
CA ASN A 65 8.13 -18.35 1.17
C ASN A 65 9.44 -18.15 0.37
N ILE A 66 10.10 -17.01 0.56
CA ILE A 66 11.32 -16.66 -0.16
C ILE A 66 12.53 -17.38 0.44
N TYR A 67 13.40 -17.91 -0.41
CA TYR A 67 14.67 -18.53 -0.03
C TYR A 67 15.67 -18.44 -1.18
N ASP A 68 16.95 -18.55 -0.85
CA ASP A 68 18.04 -18.56 -1.85
C ASP A 68 18.41 -20.00 -2.25
N TYR A 69 18.90 -20.18 -3.48
CA TYR A 69 19.36 -21.46 -4.03
C TYR A 69 20.48 -22.09 -3.18
N THR A 70 21.46 -21.29 -2.77
CA THR A 70 22.55 -21.70 -1.88
C THR A 70 23.04 -20.48 -1.11
N VAL A 71 23.79 -20.68 -0.03
CA VAL A 71 24.50 -19.57 0.62
C VAL A 71 25.80 -19.32 -0.12
N GLU A 72 25.95 -18.14 -0.68
CA GLU A 72 27.15 -17.63 -1.31
C GLU A 72 27.58 -16.30 -0.65
N ASN A 73 28.84 -15.94 -0.88
CA ASN A 73 29.32 -14.66 -0.37
C ASN A 73 28.75 -13.55 -1.27
N ASN A 74 28.05 -12.60 -0.66
CA ASN A 74 27.37 -11.46 -1.29
C ASN A 74 25.96 -11.71 -1.84
N ASP A 75 25.23 -12.70 -1.31
CA ASP A 75 23.80 -12.87 -1.63
C ASP A 75 23.01 -11.65 -1.15
N ARG A 76 22.59 -10.82 -2.09
CA ARG A 76 21.80 -9.61 -1.79
C ARG A 76 20.62 -9.53 -2.73
N LEU A 77 19.44 -9.34 -2.16
CA LEU A 77 18.23 -8.98 -2.88
C LEU A 77 17.96 -7.50 -2.59
N TYR A 78 18.22 -6.62 -3.56
CA TYR A 78 17.85 -5.22 -3.45
C TYR A 78 16.43 -5.03 -3.92
N VAL A 79 15.68 -4.23 -3.16
CA VAL A 79 14.32 -3.88 -3.51
C VAL A 79 14.18 -2.36 -3.44
N HIS A 80 13.70 -1.75 -4.52
CA HIS A 80 13.49 -0.32 -4.65
C HIS A 80 12.04 -0.01 -5.02
N LEU A 81 11.53 1.12 -4.54
CA LEU A 81 10.30 1.74 -5.00
C LEU A 81 10.63 2.67 -6.18
N LEU A 82 10.04 2.41 -7.34
CA LEU A 82 10.34 3.15 -8.58
C LEU A 82 9.19 4.08 -8.99
N ASP A 83 9.56 5.28 -9.46
CA ASP A 83 8.65 6.21 -10.13
C ASP A 83 8.55 5.85 -11.62
N ASN A 84 7.33 5.66 -12.11
CA ASN A 84 7.04 5.44 -13.53
C ASN A 84 7.80 4.30 -14.26
N PRO A 85 7.96 3.10 -13.68
CA PRO A 85 8.51 1.96 -14.43
C PRO A 85 7.54 1.48 -15.53
N SER A 86 8.05 0.67 -16.45
CA SER A 86 7.20 -0.01 -17.44
C SER A 86 6.15 -0.89 -16.74
N LEU A 87 4.89 -0.81 -17.18
CA LEU A 87 3.81 -1.63 -16.61
C LEU A 87 4.04 -3.13 -16.85
N GLY A 88 3.71 -3.93 -15.83
CA GLY A 88 3.94 -5.36 -15.81
C GLY A 88 5.36 -5.71 -15.37
N VAL A 89 5.70 -6.99 -15.52
CA VAL A 89 7.05 -7.49 -15.24
C VAL A 89 7.94 -7.26 -16.47
N ARG A 90 9.13 -6.72 -16.24
CA ARG A 90 10.22 -6.66 -17.22
C ARG A 90 11.48 -7.21 -16.59
N ASN A 91 12.18 -8.04 -17.34
CA ASN A 91 13.42 -8.66 -16.93
C ASN A 91 14.53 -8.10 -17.83
N TYR A 92 15.64 -7.70 -17.22
CA TYR A 92 16.79 -7.12 -17.88
C TYR A 92 18.03 -7.90 -17.48
N THR A 93 18.86 -8.26 -18.44
CA THR A 93 20.08 -9.01 -18.18
C THR A 93 21.21 -8.11 -17.72
N ASP A 94 21.89 -8.48 -16.64
CA ASP A 94 23.07 -7.80 -16.11
C ASP A 94 24.34 -8.67 -16.10
N TRP A 95 24.25 -9.89 -16.62
CA TRP A 95 25.37 -10.83 -16.75
C TRP A 95 26.04 -11.20 -15.43
N GLN A 96 25.29 -11.23 -14.31
CA GLN A 96 25.82 -11.59 -12.99
C GLN A 96 26.95 -10.63 -12.53
N MET A 97 26.91 -9.37 -12.98
CA MET A 97 27.90 -8.36 -12.55
C MET A 97 27.76 -8.02 -11.06
N GLY A 98 26.61 -8.35 -10.46
CA GLY A 98 26.26 -8.10 -9.07
C GLY A 98 26.09 -6.62 -8.75
N GLY A 99 25.72 -6.33 -7.51
CA GLY A 99 25.52 -4.97 -7.02
C GLY A 99 24.07 -4.52 -7.14
N ASP A 100 23.85 -3.20 -7.13
CA ASP A 100 22.52 -2.61 -7.16
C ASP A 100 22.32 -1.86 -8.48
N ASN A 101 21.72 -2.53 -9.47
CA ASN A 101 21.35 -2.00 -10.77
C ASN A 101 20.34 -0.84 -10.65
N PHE A 102 19.64 -0.72 -9.52
CA PHE A 102 18.73 0.38 -9.21
C PHE A 102 19.36 1.43 -8.30
N ALA A 103 20.67 1.39 -8.04
CA ALA A 103 21.34 2.42 -7.24
C ALA A 103 21.10 3.82 -7.84
N GLY A 104 20.52 4.71 -7.04
CA GLY A 104 20.15 6.06 -7.47
C GLY A 104 18.85 6.14 -8.30
N GLN A 105 18.12 5.03 -8.45
CA GLN A 105 16.83 4.96 -9.12
C GLN A 105 15.73 4.64 -8.11
N GLY A 106 14.96 5.65 -7.72
CA GLY A 106 13.90 5.50 -6.73
C GLY A 106 14.42 5.31 -5.30
N ALA A 107 13.52 4.95 -4.40
CA ALA A 107 13.81 4.81 -2.98
C ALA A 107 14.14 3.36 -2.61
N LEU A 108 15.26 3.14 -1.92
CA LEU A 108 15.61 1.81 -1.41
C LEU A 108 14.62 1.37 -0.33
N ILE A 109 13.88 0.29 -0.60
CA ILE A 109 12.98 -0.35 0.37
C ILE A 109 13.79 -1.20 1.35
N GLY A 110 14.75 -1.96 0.84
CA GLY A 110 15.61 -2.78 1.67
C GLY A 110 16.57 -3.64 0.88
N VAL A 111 17.49 -4.24 1.64
CA VAL A 111 18.39 -5.28 1.14
C VAL A 111 18.24 -6.50 2.03
N TRP A 112 18.00 -7.65 1.42
CA TRP A 112 17.80 -8.91 2.13
C TRP A 112 18.83 -9.95 1.69
N THR A 113 19.14 -10.88 2.59
CA THR A 113 20.06 -12.00 2.37
C THR A 113 19.48 -13.23 3.05
N ASP A 114 19.46 -14.37 2.35
CA ASP A 114 19.20 -15.65 3.00
C ASP A 114 20.46 -16.17 3.67
N THR A 115 20.44 -16.32 4.99
CA THR A 115 21.59 -16.85 5.75
C THR A 115 21.62 -18.37 5.83
N VAL A 116 20.65 -19.06 5.22
CA VAL A 116 20.50 -20.52 5.28
C VAL A 116 20.60 -21.16 3.90
N GLY A 117 19.92 -20.60 2.90
CA GLY A 117 19.90 -21.09 1.51
C GLY A 117 19.39 -22.53 1.35
N GLY A 118 19.35 -23.02 0.12
CA GLY A 118 19.19 -24.44 -0.23
C GLY A 118 17.81 -25.05 -0.02
N SER A 119 16.89 -24.39 0.68
CA SER A 119 15.54 -24.93 0.90
C SER A 119 14.52 -23.88 1.34
N ALA A 120 13.27 -24.10 0.92
CA ALA A 120 12.11 -23.34 1.38
C ALA A 120 11.87 -23.57 2.88
N ARG A 121 11.61 -22.48 3.61
CA ARG A 121 11.41 -22.51 5.08
C ARG A 121 10.10 -21.85 5.53
N ASN A 122 9.19 -21.60 4.59
CA ASN A 122 7.95 -20.86 4.82
C ASN A 122 8.21 -19.46 5.42
N PHE A 123 9.31 -18.83 4.99
CA PHE A 123 9.69 -17.49 5.42
C PHE A 123 9.10 -16.44 4.48
N ASN A 124 8.34 -15.49 5.02
CA ASN A 124 7.82 -14.38 4.24
C ASN A 124 8.66 -13.14 4.49
N LEU A 125 9.20 -12.56 3.42
CA LEU A 125 9.85 -11.26 3.46
C LEU A 125 8.79 -10.19 3.25
N VAL A 126 8.57 -9.36 4.27
CA VAL A 126 7.52 -8.35 4.30
C VAL A 126 8.14 -6.98 4.48
N TYR A 127 7.83 -6.06 3.56
CA TYR A 127 8.18 -4.65 3.66
C TYR A 127 6.92 -3.83 3.86
N ASP A 128 6.84 -3.19 5.03
CA ASP A 128 5.82 -2.19 5.34
C ASP A 128 6.39 -0.81 4.99
N LEU A 129 5.89 -0.20 3.91
CA LEU A 129 6.38 1.09 3.44
C LEU A 129 6.05 2.22 4.43
N GLY A 130 5.02 2.06 5.28
CA GLY A 130 4.73 2.98 6.37
C GLY A 130 5.82 2.95 7.45
N ALA A 131 6.22 1.74 7.87
CA ALA A 131 7.33 1.57 8.81
C ALA A 131 8.68 2.07 8.25
N LEU A 132 8.84 2.05 6.92
CA LEU A 132 10.04 2.54 6.22
C LEU A 132 9.98 4.05 5.90
N GLY A 133 8.86 4.74 6.17
CA GLY A 133 8.70 6.17 5.86
C GLY A 133 8.52 6.48 4.37
N LEU A 134 8.11 5.51 3.55
CA LEU A 134 8.00 5.62 2.09
C LEU A 134 6.58 5.91 1.58
N ILE A 135 5.61 6.15 2.48
CA ILE A 135 4.21 6.43 2.09
C ILE A 135 4.08 7.74 1.33
N ASP A 136 4.81 8.79 1.73
CA ASP A 136 4.77 10.09 1.06
C ASP A 136 5.33 9.98 -0.36
N GLU A 137 6.41 9.23 -0.53
CA GLU A 137 7.05 9.00 -1.83
C GLU A 137 6.17 8.14 -2.75
N LEU A 138 5.59 7.05 -2.24
CA LEU A 138 4.58 6.28 -2.98
C LEU A 138 3.38 7.16 -3.37
N THR A 139 2.90 8.00 -2.46
CA THR A 139 1.79 8.92 -2.74
C THR A 139 2.16 9.91 -3.84
N GLN A 140 3.39 10.42 -3.84
CA GLN A 140 3.89 11.29 -4.91
C GLN A 140 3.87 10.56 -6.26
N TYR A 141 4.40 9.33 -6.35
CA TYR A 141 4.44 8.58 -7.62
C TYR A 141 3.02 8.30 -8.14
N VAL A 142 2.11 7.90 -7.24
CA VAL A 142 0.70 7.64 -7.56
C VAL A 142 -0.02 8.91 -8.02
N THR A 143 0.21 10.06 -7.38
CA THR A 143 -0.47 11.32 -7.76
C THR A 143 0.08 11.97 -9.03
N ASN A 144 1.35 11.72 -9.38
CA ASN A 144 1.97 12.28 -10.60
C ASN A 144 1.33 11.72 -11.88
N ASN A 145 1.25 10.40 -12.01
CA ASN A 145 0.74 9.75 -13.22
C ASN A 145 0.03 8.40 -12.96
N GLY A 146 -0.11 8.02 -11.69
CA GLY A 146 -0.68 6.75 -11.26
C GLY A 146 0.21 5.52 -11.47
N ILE A 147 1.42 5.67 -12.00
CA ILE A 147 2.34 4.58 -12.31
C ILE A 147 3.50 4.59 -11.31
N PHE A 148 3.68 3.45 -10.67
CA PHE A 148 4.81 3.19 -9.77
C PHE A 148 5.15 1.71 -9.88
N GLY A 149 6.20 1.26 -9.20
CA GLY A 149 6.47 -0.16 -9.12
C GLY A 149 7.67 -0.49 -8.28
N PHE A 150 8.19 -1.70 -8.47
CA PHE A 150 9.33 -2.20 -7.73
C PHE A 150 10.49 -2.51 -8.67
N GLY A 151 11.69 -2.09 -8.29
CA GLY A 151 12.95 -2.60 -8.81
C GLY A 151 13.42 -3.72 -7.91
N ILE A 152 13.71 -4.88 -8.47
CA ILE A 152 14.06 -6.09 -7.73
C ILE A 152 15.34 -6.62 -8.38
N ASP A 153 16.42 -6.59 -7.63
CA ASP A 153 17.75 -6.94 -8.13
C ASP A 153 18.36 -8.05 -7.28
N PRO A 154 18.30 -9.30 -7.77
CA PRO A 154 18.86 -10.45 -7.11
C PRO A 154 20.33 -10.67 -7.52
N ASP A 155 21.27 -10.52 -6.58
CA ASP A 155 22.68 -10.92 -6.77
C ASP A 155 22.87 -12.45 -6.73
N CYS A 156 21.84 -13.19 -6.29
CA CYS A 156 21.80 -14.66 -6.24
C CYS A 156 20.44 -15.18 -6.73
N HIS A 157 20.23 -16.50 -6.79
CA HIS A 157 19.04 -17.08 -7.40
C HIS A 157 17.96 -17.33 -6.33
N TYR A 158 16.97 -16.44 -6.27
CA TYR A 158 15.93 -16.50 -5.23
C TYR A 158 14.62 -17.11 -5.72
N PHE A 159 14.14 -18.12 -5.00
CA PHE A 159 12.83 -18.72 -5.23
C PHE A 159 11.79 -18.13 -4.29
N ASN A 160 10.52 -18.12 -4.70
CA ASN A 160 9.39 -17.72 -3.86
C ASN A 160 8.06 -18.33 -4.35
N ASP A 161 7.07 -18.41 -3.46
CA ASP A 161 5.70 -18.88 -3.77
C ASP A 161 4.78 -17.74 -4.27
N GLY A 162 5.35 -16.59 -4.60
CA GLY A 162 4.65 -15.45 -5.14
C GLY A 162 4.94 -14.15 -4.43
N VAL A 163 4.80 -13.07 -5.19
CA VAL A 163 4.94 -11.69 -4.73
C VAL A 163 3.58 -11.02 -4.75
N SER A 164 3.30 -10.20 -3.75
CA SER A 164 2.08 -9.38 -3.71
C SER A 164 2.36 -8.03 -3.10
N PHE A 165 1.65 -7.02 -3.60
CA PHE A 165 1.67 -5.67 -3.03
C PHE A 165 0.24 -5.26 -2.68
N ARG A 166 0.03 -4.82 -1.45
CA ARG A 166 -1.27 -4.36 -0.96
C ARG A 166 -1.20 -2.91 -0.57
N VAL A 167 -2.15 -2.11 -1.03
CA VAL A 167 -2.33 -0.71 -0.64
C VAL A 167 -3.69 -0.56 0.02
N THR A 168 -3.72 -0.03 1.23
CA THR A 168 -4.94 0.41 1.90
C THR A 168 -5.01 1.92 1.82
N THR A 169 -6.19 2.43 1.50
CA THR A 169 -6.46 3.86 1.39
C THR A 169 -7.59 4.28 2.31
N ALA A 170 -7.76 5.58 2.49
CA ALA A 170 -8.92 6.17 3.13
C ALA A 170 -9.37 7.42 2.38
N VAL A 171 -10.64 7.77 2.51
CA VAL A 171 -11.20 9.06 2.06
C VAL A 171 -11.62 9.85 3.31
N PRO A 172 -11.27 11.15 3.43
CA PRO A 172 -11.71 11.97 4.55
C PRO A 172 -13.24 11.94 4.68
N GLU A 173 -13.73 11.82 5.91
CA GLU A 173 -15.17 11.90 6.16
C GLU A 173 -15.74 13.20 5.58
N PRO A 174 -16.90 13.16 4.92
CA PRO A 174 -17.58 14.38 4.51
C PRO A 174 -17.84 15.27 5.74
N ALA A 175 -17.71 16.60 5.58
CA ALA A 175 -18.01 17.61 6.61
C ALA A 175 -19.41 17.50 7.24
N SER A 176 -20.27 16.63 6.69
CA SER A 176 -21.51 16.12 7.27
C SER A 176 -21.37 15.75 8.75
N MET A 177 -20.27 15.13 9.20
CA MET A 177 -20.09 14.79 10.62
C MET A 177 -19.94 16.02 11.52
N THR A 178 -19.21 17.04 11.06
CA THR A 178 -19.14 18.34 11.74
C THR A 178 -20.51 19.03 11.77
N LEU A 179 -21.27 18.93 10.67
CA LEU A 179 -22.63 19.48 10.56
C LEU A 179 -23.62 18.77 11.49
N VAL A 180 -23.50 17.44 11.65
CA VAL A 180 -24.26 16.66 12.63
C VAL A 180 -23.89 17.10 14.05
N GLY A 181 -22.61 17.26 14.36
CA GLY A 181 -22.14 17.75 15.65
C GLY A 181 -22.69 19.13 15.99
N ILE A 182 -22.59 20.09 15.07
CA ILE A 182 -23.15 21.44 15.24
C ILE A 182 -24.68 21.40 15.33
N GLY A 183 -25.34 20.57 14.52
CA GLY A 183 -26.80 20.39 14.55
C GLY A 183 -27.31 19.87 15.89
N LEU A 184 -26.63 18.89 16.49
CA LEU A 184 -26.95 18.36 17.82
C LEU A 184 -26.71 19.39 18.94
N LEU A 185 -25.64 20.18 18.84
CA LEU A 185 -25.38 21.30 19.76
C LEU A 185 -26.45 22.40 19.63
N GLY A 186 -26.91 22.70 18.41
CA GLY A 186 -28.02 23.62 18.17
C GLY A 186 -29.34 23.12 18.80
N LEU A 187 -29.67 21.84 18.63
CA LEU A 187 -30.88 21.23 19.20
C LEU A 187 -30.86 21.22 20.73
N THR A 188 -29.73 20.87 21.35
CA THR A 188 -29.58 20.92 22.82
C THR A 188 -29.67 22.36 23.36
N GLY A 189 -29.10 23.33 22.65
CA GLY A 189 -29.23 24.75 22.99
C GLY A 189 -30.69 25.26 22.95
N VAL A 190 -31.45 24.86 21.92
CA VAL A 190 -32.88 25.20 21.80
C VAL A 190 -33.72 24.50 22.88
N ALA A 191 -33.43 23.23 23.17
CA ALA A 191 -34.11 22.49 24.24
C ALA A 191 -33.90 23.15 25.61
N ARG A 192 -32.67 23.54 25.95
CA ARG A 192 -32.36 24.24 27.22
C ARG A 192 -33.17 25.52 27.42
N ARG A 193 -33.31 26.34 26.38
CA ARG A 193 -34.08 27.60 26.44
C ARG A 193 -35.57 27.37 26.70
N ARG A 194 -36.12 26.22 26.30
CA ARG A 194 -37.53 25.87 26.55
C ARG A 194 -37.80 25.41 27.98
N PHE A 195 -36.81 24.87 28.69
CA PHE A 195 -36.98 24.37 30.05
C PHE A 195 -36.63 25.39 31.15
N VAL A 196 -35.93 26.49 30.83
CA VAL A 196 -35.60 27.57 31.78
C VAL A 196 -36.74 28.59 31.95
N LYS A 197 -37.72 28.62 31.02
CA LYS A 197 -38.95 29.41 31.20
C LYS A 197 -40.01 28.57 31.94
N LYS A 198 -39.86 28.42 33.25
CA LYS A 198 -40.93 28.01 34.17
C LYS A 198 -40.75 28.71 35.50
#